data_AF-A0A3Q3R191-F1
#
_entry.id   AF-A0A3Q3R191-F1
#
_cell.length_a   1.000
_cell.length_b   1.000
_cell.length_c   1.000
_cell.angle_alpha   90.00
_cell.angle_beta   90.00
_cell.angle_gamma   90.00
#
_symmetry.space_group_name_H-M   'P 1'
#
loop_
_entity.id
_entity.type
_entity.pdbx_description
1 polymer ?
#
loop_
_entity_poly.entity_id
_entity_poly.type
_entity_poly.pdbx_seq_one_letter_code
_entity_poly.pdbx_strand_id
1 'polypeptide(L)'
;MVFAVVILSSLSGFFVLDSYPAPSSVCGYPLLFHSCEGRGEDELEDKKNLYSFNCMDWFLLPLATDSMIEQVSKAAKGRFIGDPSHVYEHLEIHKQGEGDKAEEEGIVTKVKEENRLAVTVHQIDEEASVVPRGAFVKNPHGLVQMNRTFGGLSQSEAGKLDSFFHFCKPKNLNKKSILEMGELNPAIDFLDVLSDDIPKGSWSLQFECASRACVLRSLLWLGLTFYHVPMTPQHGYIYIGDGTKNLDLPFML
;
A
#
# COMPACT_ATOMS: atom_id res chain seq x y z
N MET A 1 21.76 8.94 12.17
CA MET A 1 20.83 10.01 12.57
C MET A 1 19.44 9.40 12.50
N VAL A 2 18.92 9.00 13.65
CA VAL A 2 17.67 8.24 13.78
C VAL A 2 16.59 9.23 14.20
N PHE A 3 15.72 9.60 13.27
CA PHE A 3 14.46 10.27 13.57
C PHE A 3 13.36 9.59 12.77
N ALA A 4 12.79 8.55 13.36
CA ALA A 4 11.47 8.03 13.04
C ALA A 4 10.78 7.77 14.38
N VAL A 5 10.46 8.86 15.10
CA VAL A 5 9.53 8.79 16.23
C VAL A 5 8.15 8.98 15.63
N VAL A 6 7.53 7.88 15.19
CA VAL A 6 6.09 7.88 14.93
C VAL A 6 5.44 7.27 16.16
N ILE A 7 4.91 8.12 17.04
CA ILE A 7 4.05 7.70 18.16
C ILE A 7 2.74 7.22 17.53
N LEU A 8 2.70 5.94 17.19
CA LEU A 8 1.58 5.22 16.58
C LEU A 8 0.69 4.67 17.70
N SER A 9 -0.32 5.42 18.11
CA SER A 9 -1.42 4.86 18.92
C SER A 9 -2.78 4.90 18.22
N SER A 10 -2.85 5.42 16.99
CA SER A 10 -4.12 5.59 16.26
C SER A 10 -3.98 5.70 14.73
N LEU A 11 -2.77 5.66 14.16
CA LEU A 11 -2.56 5.67 12.71
C LEU A 11 -2.19 4.26 12.26
N SER A 12 -2.94 3.73 11.31
CA SER A 12 -2.89 2.35 10.84
C SER A 12 -1.89 2.14 9.69
N GLY A 13 -1.43 3.21 9.04
CA GLY A 13 -0.40 3.16 7.99
C GLY A 13 0.44 4.44 7.92
N PHE A 14 1.75 4.28 7.70
CA PHE A 14 2.70 5.37 7.42
C PHE A 14 3.56 4.97 6.22
N PHE A 15 3.71 5.86 5.25
CA PHE A 15 4.51 5.61 4.05
C PHE A 15 5.63 6.64 3.96
N VAL A 16 6.83 6.18 3.62
CA VAL A 16 7.99 7.02 3.31
C VAL A 16 8.47 6.62 1.92
N LEU A 17 8.41 7.56 0.98
CA LEU A 17 8.84 7.38 -0.39
C LEU A 17 10.13 8.19 -0.65
N ASP A 18 11.15 7.51 -1.16
CA ASP A 18 12.48 8.09 -1.42
C ASP A 18 12.58 8.73 -2.82
N SER A 19 13.18 9.91 -2.95
CA SER A 19 13.36 10.63 -4.22
C SER A 19 14.74 11.30 -4.33
N TYR A 20 15.31 11.47 -5.53
CA TYR A 20 16.66 12.03 -5.70
C TYR A 20 16.75 13.53 -5.33
N PRO A 21 17.92 14.07 -4.92
CA PRO A 21 18.13 15.52 -4.89
C PRO A 21 18.06 16.12 -6.31
N ALA A 22 17.28 17.18 -6.48
CA ALA A 22 17.24 17.97 -7.72
C ALA A 22 18.64 18.57 -8.04
N PRO A 23 19.04 18.65 -9.33
CA PRO A 23 20.39 19.10 -9.72
C PRO A 23 20.70 20.58 -9.39
N SER A 24 19.76 21.34 -8.85
CA SER A 24 19.92 22.75 -8.43
C SER A 24 20.05 22.95 -6.92
N SER A 25 19.94 21.91 -6.08
CA SER A 25 20.11 22.04 -4.63
C SER A 25 21.57 21.83 -4.23
N VAL A 26 22.20 22.90 -3.74
CA VAL A 26 23.61 22.97 -3.27
C VAL A 26 23.88 22.13 -2.01
N CYS A 27 22.91 21.33 -1.54
CA CYS A 27 23.08 20.30 -0.52
C CYS A 27 22.27 19.05 -0.91
N GLY A 28 22.96 18.03 -1.42
CA GLY A 28 22.38 16.82 -1.99
C GLY A 28 21.86 15.80 -0.96
N TYR A 29 20.72 16.11 -0.32
CA TYR A 29 19.91 15.09 0.33
C TYR A 29 18.71 14.73 -0.56
N PRO A 30 18.40 13.43 -0.72
CA PRO A 30 17.15 13.02 -1.35
C PRO A 30 15.95 13.70 -0.68
N LEU A 31 15.03 14.26 -1.46
CA LEU A 31 13.76 14.76 -0.92
C LEU A 31 12.92 13.54 -0.55
N LEU A 32 12.37 13.50 0.65
CA LEU A 32 11.54 12.37 1.09
C LEU A 32 10.08 12.82 1.15
N PHE A 33 9.21 12.03 0.54
CA PHE A 33 7.77 12.16 0.74
C PHE A 33 7.37 11.34 1.95
N HIS A 34 6.77 12.00 2.93
CA HIS A 34 6.14 11.36 4.07
C HIS A 34 4.64 11.36 3.84
N SER A 35 3.98 10.22 3.94
CA SER A 35 2.53 10.13 3.80
C SER A 35 1.90 9.46 5.01
N CYS A 36 0.73 9.98 5.39
CA CYS A 36 -0.09 9.41 6.45
C CYS A 36 -1.53 9.27 5.97
N GLU A 37 -2.23 8.30 6.54
CA GLU A 37 -3.62 8.01 6.24
C GLU A 37 -4.50 8.42 7.43
N GLY A 38 -5.47 9.29 7.17
CA GLY A 38 -6.57 9.58 8.09
C GLY A 38 -7.78 8.70 7.77
N ARG A 39 -8.55 8.34 8.80
CA ARG A 39 -9.72 7.48 8.67
C ARG A 39 -10.97 8.13 9.26
N GLY A 40 -12.12 7.82 8.68
CA GLY A 40 -13.43 8.33 9.07
C GLY A 40 -14.22 7.36 9.94
N GLU A 41 -15.54 7.30 9.73
CA GLU A 41 -16.43 6.43 10.50
C GLU A 41 -16.31 4.98 10.04
N ASP A 42 -16.21 4.78 8.72
CA ASP A 42 -15.80 3.51 8.13
C ASP A 42 -14.28 3.48 7.96
N GLU A 43 -13.62 2.62 8.72
CA GLU A 43 -12.16 2.47 8.72
C GLU A 43 -11.59 1.99 7.38
N LEU A 44 -12.41 1.36 6.54
CA LEU A 44 -11.99 0.80 5.25
C LEU A 44 -12.29 1.76 4.07
N GLU A 45 -13.46 2.41 4.07
CA GLU A 45 -13.90 3.30 2.97
C GLU A 45 -13.49 4.76 3.17
N ASP A 46 -13.52 5.29 4.39
CA ASP A 46 -13.34 6.72 4.65
C ASP A 46 -11.86 7.08 4.81
N LYS A 47 -11.01 6.66 3.87
CA LYS A 47 -9.56 6.92 3.88
C LYS A 47 -9.22 8.26 3.22
N LYS A 48 -8.32 9.02 3.85
CA LYS A 48 -7.76 10.26 3.29
C LYS A 48 -6.24 10.23 3.42
N ASN A 49 -5.57 10.33 2.28
CA ASN A 49 -4.11 10.33 2.24
C ASN A 49 -3.57 11.75 2.24
N LEU A 50 -2.60 12.01 3.11
CA LEU A 50 -1.88 13.27 3.22
C LEU A 50 -0.41 13.04 2.90
N TYR A 51 0.29 14.07 2.40
CA TYR A 51 1.73 14.04 2.20
C TYR A 51 2.43 15.27 2.79
N SER A 52 3.71 15.13 3.12
CA SER A 52 4.56 16.17 3.69
C SER A 52 6.03 15.96 3.34
N PHE A 53 6.78 17.05 3.24
CA PHE A 53 8.25 17.03 3.09
C PHE A 53 8.98 17.14 4.42
N ASN A 54 8.34 17.73 5.43
CA ASN A 54 8.97 18.13 6.69
C ASN A 54 8.28 17.53 7.91
N CYS A 55 7.24 16.71 7.72
CA CYS A 55 6.37 16.15 8.76
C CYS A 55 5.62 17.21 9.61
N MET A 56 5.59 18.46 9.15
CA MET A 56 4.93 19.58 9.83
C MET A 56 3.77 20.11 8.99
N ASP A 57 4.02 20.39 7.72
CA ASP A 57 3.03 20.89 6.77
C ASP A 57 2.47 19.72 5.96
N TRP A 58 1.16 19.47 6.10
CA TRP A 58 0.49 18.33 5.48
C TRP A 58 -0.47 18.78 4.39
N PHE A 59 -0.37 18.15 3.22
CA PHE A 59 -1.17 18.44 2.03
C PHE A 59 -2.02 17.23 1.67
N LEU A 60 -3.25 17.44 1.23
CA LEU A 60 -4.15 16.36 0.84
C LEU A 60 -3.76 15.81 -0.53
N LEU A 61 -3.58 14.49 -0.64
CA LEU A 61 -3.39 13.81 -1.92
C LEU A 61 -4.73 13.73 -2.67
N PRO A 62 -4.72 13.92 -4.01
CA PRO A 62 -5.90 13.67 -4.81
C PRO A 62 -6.29 12.19 -4.75
N LEU A 63 -7.58 11.89 -4.90
CA LEU A 63 -8.05 10.51 -4.99
C LEU A 63 -7.55 9.87 -6.29
N ALA A 64 -6.98 8.67 -6.20
CA ALA A 64 -6.53 7.91 -7.34
C ALA A 64 -7.74 7.36 -8.12
N THR A 65 -8.05 7.97 -9.27
CA THR A 65 -9.07 7.47 -10.18
C THR A 65 -8.48 6.48 -11.19
N ASP A 66 -9.28 5.58 -11.74
CA ASP A 66 -8.81 4.61 -12.75
C ASP A 66 -8.11 5.28 -13.94
N SER A 67 -8.61 6.44 -14.39
CA SER A 67 -7.98 7.23 -15.44
C SER A 67 -6.60 7.74 -15.04
N MET A 68 -6.44 8.21 -13.80
CA MET A 68 -5.14 8.65 -13.29
C MET A 68 -4.16 7.48 -13.19
N ILE A 69 -4.63 6.30 -12.76
CA ILE A 69 -3.81 5.09 -12.67
C ILE A 69 -3.29 4.70 -14.06
N GLU A 70 -4.16 4.70 -15.08
CA GLU A 70 -3.77 4.40 -16.46
C GLU A 70 -2.74 5.41 -16.98
N GLN A 71 -2.99 6.71 -16.79
CA GLN A 71 -2.06 7.76 -17.21
C GLN A 71 -0.69 7.63 -16.54
N VAL A 72 -0.66 7.39 -15.23
CA VAL A 72 0.58 7.18 -14.46
C VAL A 72 1.35 5.97 -14.99
N SER A 73 0.65 4.86 -15.27
CA SER A 73 1.28 3.63 -15.80
C SER A 73 1.99 3.83 -17.15
N LYS A 74 1.46 4.73 -17.99
CA LYS A 74 2.02 5.08 -19.29
C LYS A 74 3.18 6.06 -19.15
N ALA A 75 2.97 7.13 -18.39
CA ALA A 75 3.85 8.30 -18.40
C ALA A 75 4.98 8.29 -17.37
N ALA A 76 4.77 7.66 -16.21
CA ALA A 76 5.69 7.74 -15.09
C ALA A 76 6.31 6.38 -14.77
N LYS A 77 7.59 6.22 -15.10
CA LYS A 77 8.40 5.04 -14.79
C LYS A 77 9.70 5.46 -14.09
N GLY A 78 10.25 4.57 -13.26
CA GLY A 78 11.50 4.82 -12.53
C GLY A 78 11.27 5.45 -11.15
N ARG A 79 12.23 6.20 -10.63
CA ARG A 79 12.17 6.81 -9.28
C ARG A 79 11.47 8.18 -9.29
N PHE A 80 11.07 8.65 -8.11
CA PHE A 80 10.54 10.01 -7.93
C PHE A 80 11.64 11.07 -8.06
N ILE A 81 11.26 12.27 -8.50
CA ILE A 81 12.16 13.42 -8.65
C ILE A 81 12.20 14.25 -7.36
N GLY A 82 11.11 14.27 -6.58
CA GLY A 82 10.99 15.01 -5.33
C GLY A 82 10.30 16.36 -5.45
N ASP A 83 9.70 16.68 -6.59
CA ASP A 83 8.94 17.91 -6.81
C ASP A 83 7.49 17.59 -7.23
N PRO A 84 6.47 17.89 -6.41
CA PRO A 84 5.06 17.64 -6.74
C PRO A 84 4.59 18.31 -8.03
N SER A 85 5.22 19.43 -8.39
CA SER A 85 4.90 20.20 -9.59
C SER A 85 5.55 19.65 -10.86
N HIS A 86 6.46 18.69 -10.74
CA HIS A 86 7.11 18.07 -11.89
C HIS A 86 6.08 17.35 -12.76
N VAL A 87 6.25 17.45 -14.08
CA VAL A 87 5.33 16.86 -15.07
C VAL A 87 6.09 15.85 -15.91
N TYR A 88 5.65 14.59 -15.82
CA TYR A 88 6.06 13.51 -16.70
C TYR A 88 5.31 13.62 -18.02
N GLU A 89 6.02 13.49 -19.14
CA GLU A 89 5.43 13.51 -20.48
C GLU A 89 5.77 12.20 -21.20
N HIS A 90 4.77 11.58 -21.81
CA HIS A 90 4.93 10.40 -22.64
C HIS A 90 4.21 10.57 -23.97
N LEU A 91 4.92 10.25 -25.05
CA LEU A 91 4.45 10.34 -26.43
C LEU A 91 4.15 8.93 -26.94
N GLU A 92 2.87 8.63 -27.16
CA GLU A 92 2.44 7.42 -27.86
C GLU A 92 2.23 7.77 -29.33
N ILE A 93 3.04 7.20 -30.23
CA ILE A 93 2.88 7.39 -31.67
C ILE A 93 2.02 6.23 -32.21
N HIS A 94 0.78 6.52 -32.56
CA HIS A 94 -0.09 5.57 -33.26
C HIS A 94 0.13 5.70 -34.77
N LYS A 95 0.49 4.59 -35.42
CA LYS A 95 0.49 4.48 -36.89
C LYS A 95 -0.86 3.93 -37.32
N GLN A 96 -1.68 4.75 -37.97
CA GLN A 96 -2.89 4.27 -38.65
C GLN A 96 -2.62 4.12 -40.15
N GLY A 97 -2.71 2.88 -40.67
CA GLY A 97 -2.60 2.54 -42.09
C GLY A 97 -1.55 1.47 -42.42
N GLU A 98 -1.77 0.70 -43.49
CA GLU A 98 -0.77 -0.22 -44.08
C GLU A 98 -0.05 0.45 -45.27
N GLY A 99 1.29 0.49 -45.23
CA GLY A 99 2.16 0.99 -46.30
C GLY A 99 2.73 2.41 -46.07
N ASP A 100 3.37 2.99 -47.11
CA ASP A 100 4.05 4.31 -47.11
C ASP A 100 3.14 5.53 -46.86
N LYS A 101 1.87 5.32 -46.51
CA LYS A 101 0.86 6.37 -46.22
C LYS A 101 0.28 6.28 -44.80
N ALA A 102 0.99 5.66 -43.86
CA ALA A 102 0.57 5.65 -42.47
C ALA A 102 0.66 7.07 -41.88
N GLU A 103 -0.46 7.61 -41.39
CA GLU A 103 -0.47 8.85 -40.60
C GLU A 103 -0.01 8.52 -39.17
N GLU A 104 0.98 9.27 -38.69
CA GLU A 104 1.50 9.18 -37.33
C GLU A 104 0.77 10.18 -36.44
N GLU A 105 -0.22 9.72 -35.66
CA GLU A 105 -0.86 10.52 -34.62
C GLU A 105 -0.13 10.33 -33.29
N GLY A 106 0.46 11.40 -32.75
CA GLY A 106 1.12 11.40 -31.46
C GLY A 106 0.19 11.83 -30.34
N ILE A 107 -0.17 10.93 -29.41
CA ILE A 107 -0.91 11.25 -28.19
C ILE A 107 0.08 11.57 -27.08
N VAL A 108 0.01 12.78 -26.51
CA VAL A 108 0.84 13.21 -25.39
C VAL A 108 0.09 13.02 -24.07
N THR A 109 0.56 12.10 -23.23
CA THR A 109 0.06 11.95 -21.85
C THR A 109 0.93 12.75 -20.90
N LYS A 110 0.32 13.62 -20.09
CA LYS A 110 1.01 14.43 -19.07
C LYS A 110 0.52 14.09 -17.68
N VAL A 111 1.44 13.83 -16.75
CA VAL A 111 1.12 13.44 -15.37
C VAL A 111 1.97 14.24 -14.40
N LYS A 112 1.33 14.88 -13.42
CA LYS A 112 2.06 15.53 -12.31
C LYS A 112 2.62 14.50 -11.34
N GLU A 113 3.77 14.80 -10.73
CA GLU A 113 4.36 13.95 -9.71
C GLU A 113 3.47 13.77 -8.48
N GLU A 114 2.70 14.79 -8.10
CA GLU A 114 1.67 14.67 -7.05
C GLU A 114 0.62 13.59 -7.38
N ASN A 115 0.16 13.52 -8.63
CA ASN A 115 -0.80 12.50 -9.07
C ASN A 115 -0.16 11.11 -9.08
N ARG A 116 1.10 11.03 -9.51
CA ARG A 116 1.88 9.80 -9.46
C ARG A 116 2.02 9.30 -8.02
N LEU A 117 2.36 10.19 -7.09
CA LEU A 117 2.47 9.89 -5.66
C LEU A 117 1.14 9.35 -5.10
N ALA A 118 0.03 10.01 -5.41
CA ALA A 118 -1.30 9.56 -5.00
C ALA A 118 -1.63 8.14 -5.51
N VAL A 119 -1.33 7.86 -6.79
CA VAL A 119 -1.55 6.54 -7.40
C VAL A 119 -0.65 5.48 -6.75
N THR A 120 0.62 5.79 -6.50
CA THR A 120 1.55 4.86 -5.85
C THR A 120 1.11 4.52 -4.43
N VAL A 121 0.75 5.51 -3.62
CA VAL A 121 0.24 5.28 -2.25
C VAL A 121 -1.04 4.43 -2.29
N HIS A 122 -1.96 4.74 -3.20
CA HIS A 122 -3.19 3.98 -3.38
C HIS A 122 -2.92 2.51 -3.77
N GLN A 123 -1.98 2.25 -4.68
CA GLN A 123 -1.62 0.88 -5.09
C GLN A 123 -0.99 0.08 -3.95
N ILE A 124 -0.09 0.69 -3.16
CA ILE A 124 0.51 0.00 -2.00
C ILE A 124 -0.57 -0.27 -0.95
N ASP A 125 -1.47 0.68 -0.69
CA ASP A 125 -2.55 0.47 0.28
C ASP A 125 -3.51 -0.65 -0.15
N GLU A 126 -3.91 -0.68 -1.43
CA GLU A 126 -4.83 -1.69 -1.98
C GLU A 126 -4.23 -3.10 -2.08
N GLU A 127 -2.90 -3.22 -2.13
CA GLU A 127 -2.23 -4.51 -2.36
C GLU A 127 -1.41 -5.02 -1.18
N ALA A 128 -1.00 -4.16 -0.25
CA ALA A 128 -0.02 -4.52 0.77
C ALA A 128 -0.36 -4.04 2.18
N SER A 129 -1.47 -3.32 2.39
CA SER A 129 -1.95 -3.02 3.74
C SER A 129 -2.35 -4.30 4.48
N VAL A 130 -1.86 -4.46 5.71
CA VAL A 130 -2.02 -5.69 6.50
C VAL A 130 -2.64 -5.41 7.85
N VAL A 131 -3.56 -6.28 8.28
CA VAL A 131 -4.11 -6.30 9.63
C VAL A 131 -4.17 -7.72 10.20
N PRO A 132 -4.03 -7.90 11.52
CA PRO A 132 -4.24 -9.20 12.14
C PRO A 132 -5.73 -9.54 12.23
N ARG A 133 -6.03 -10.84 12.21
CA ARG A 133 -7.39 -11.38 12.33
C ARG A 133 -8.09 -10.88 13.59
N GLY A 134 -9.26 -10.29 13.41
CA GLY A 134 -10.08 -9.78 14.52
C GLY A 134 -9.70 -8.38 15.02
N ALA A 135 -8.70 -7.71 14.43
CA ALA A 135 -8.40 -6.31 14.74
C ALA A 135 -9.50 -5.34 14.30
N PHE A 136 -10.23 -5.69 13.23
CA PHE A 136 -11.38 -4.95 12.73
C PHE A 136 -12.60 -5.85 12.71
N VAL A 137 -13.77 -5.25 12.85
CA VAL A 137 -15.07 -5.93 12.85
C VAL A 137 -16.04 -5.18 11.94
N LYS A 138 -16.83 -5.93 11.17
CA LYS A 138 -17.93 -5.40 10.38
C LYS A 138 -19.20 -5.41 11.22
N ASN A 139 -19.81 -4.24 11.40
CA ASN A 139 -21.04 -4.11 12.16
C ASN A 139 -22.28 -4.57 11.34
N PRO A 140 -23.46 -4.74 11.97
CA PRO A 140 -24.69 -5.13 11.25
C PRO A 140 -25.14 -4.13 10.18
N HIS A 141 -24.71 -2.87 10.26
CA HIS A 141 -24.96 -1.85 9.24
C HIS A 141 -23.97 -1.93 8.06
N GLY A 142 -22.99 -2.82 8.12
CA GLY A 142 -21.99 -3.04 7.10
C GLY A 142 -20.74 -2.16 7.23
N LEU A 143 -20.64 -1.30 8.26
CA LEU A 143 -19.48 -0.45 8.48
C LEU A 143 -18.33 -1.21 9.12
N VAL A 144 -17.11 -0.92 8.70
CA VAL A 144 -15.88 -1.50 9.27
C VAL A 144 -15.34 -0.61 10.38
N GLN A 145 -15.14 -1.18 11.57
CA GLN A 145 -14.66 -0.44 12.74
C GLN A 145 -13.56 -1.21 13.48
N MET A 146 -12.69 -0.47 14.18
CA MET A 146 -11.71 -1.09 15.08
C MET A 146 -12.40 -1.93 16.15
N ASN A 147 -11.96 -3.18 16.30
CA ASN A 147 -12.45 -4.05 17.35
C ASN A 147 -11.77 -3.70 18.68
N ARG A 148 -12.47 -2.96 19.55
CA ARG A 148 -11.97 -2.57 20.89
C ARG A 148 -11.71 -3.75 21.83
N THR A 149 -12.24 -4.94 21.52
CA THR A 149 -12.03 -6.15 22.31
C THR A 149 -10.87 -7.00 21.81
N PHE A 150 -10.20 -6.57 20.74
CA PHE A 150 -9.06 -7.29 20.19
C PHE A 150 -7.91 -7.31 21.19
N GLY A 151 -7.62 -8.49 21.74
CA GLY A 151 -6.53 -8.71 22.68
C GLY A 151 -5.19 -9.05 22.02
N GLY A 152 -5.13 -9.08 20.69
CA GLY A 152 -3.97 -9.60 19.96
C GLY A 152 -4.11 -11.07 19.57
N LEU A 153 -3.31 -11.49 18.59
CA LEU A 153 -3.16 -12.89 18.22
C LEU A 153 -2.33 -13.63 19.28
N SER A 154 -2.64 -14.90 19.52
CA SER A 154 -1.75 -15.77 20.29
C SER A 154 -0.43 -16.00 19.55
N GLN A 155 0.60 -16.47 20.26
CA GLN A 155 1.90 -16.79 19.64
C GLN A 155 1.76 -17.80 18.49
N SER A 156 0.86 -18.78 18.64
CA SER A 156 0.63 -19.81 17.62
C SER A 156 -0.12 -19.28 16.40
N GLU A 157 -1.02 -18.31 16.59
CA GLU A 157 -1.75 -17.67 15.48
C GLU A 157 -0.84 -16.68 14.75
N ALA A 158 -0.09 -15.87 15.49
CA ALA A 158 0.86 -14.91 14.92
C ALA A 158 1.94 -15.57 14.05
N GLY A 159 2.22 -16.86 14.24
CA GLY A 159 3.14 -17.64 13.41
C GLY A 159 2.55 -18.13 12.09
N LYS A 160 1.26 -17.90 11.83
CA LYS A 160 0.55 -18.38 10.64
C LYS A 160 0.15 -17.20 9.77
N LEU A 161 0.49 -17.27 8.49
CA LEU A 161 0.09 -16.26 7.52
C LEU A 161 -1.45 -16.16 7.39
N ASP A 162 -2.17 -17.24 7.66
CA ASP A 162 -3.64 -17.30 7.69
C ASP A 162 -4.29 -16.37 8.73
N SER A 163 -3.51 -15.89 9.71
CA SER A 163 -4.01 -14.98 10.76
C SER A 163 -3.87 -13.51 10.38
N PHE A 164 -3.45 -13.21 9.15
CA PHE A 164 -3.28 -11.85 8.64
C PHE A 164 -4.09 -11.66 7.36
N PHE A 165 -4.70 -10.48 7.24
CA PHE A 165 -5.56 -10.12 6.13
C PHE A 165 -5.10 -8.84 5.44
N HIS A 166 -5.46 -8.70 4.17
CA HIS A 166 -5.37 -7.44 3.45
C HIS A 166 -6.43 -6.45 3.96
N PHE A 167 -6.01 -5.24 4.31
CA PHE A 167 -6.92 -4.17 4.73
C PHE A 167 -7.40 -3.32 3.55
N CYS A 168 -8.02 -3.98 2.59
CA CYS A 168 -8.63 -3.40 1.41
C CYS A 168 -9.95 -4.11 1.07
N LYS A 169 -10.64 -3.64 0.03
CA LYS A 169 -11.87 -4.30 -0.43
C LYS A 169 -11.56 -5.75 -0.85
N PRO A 170 -12.30 -6.75 -0.34
CA PRO A 170 -12.03 -8.14 -0.66
C PRO A 170 -12.30 -8.42 -2.15
N LYS A 171 -11.31 -9.01 -2.82
CA LYS A 171 -11.33 -9.37 -4.25
C LYS A 171 -11.65 -10.86 -4.44
N ASN A 172 -11.31 -11.70 -3.47
CA ASN A 172 -11.38 -13.16 -3.59
C ASN A 172 -12.45 -13.82 -2.72
N LEU A 173 -13.02 -13.14 -1.73
CA LEU A 173 -14.08 -13.71 -0.89
C LEU A 173 -15.24 -14.31 -1.70
N ASN A 174 -15.75 -13.59 -2.71
CA ASN A 174 -16.86 -14.07 -3.54
C ASN A 174 -16.54 -15.32 -4.37
N LYS A 175 -15.26 -15.72 -4.45
CA LYS A 175 -14.80 -16.90 -5.18
C LYS A 175 -14.69 -18.13 -4.30
N LYS A 176 -14.83 -18.00 -2.97
CA LYS A 176 -14.77 -19.12 -2.02
C LYS A 176 -15.99 -20.04 -2.17
N SER A 177 -15.78 -21.33 -1.93
CA SER A 177 -16.85 -22.33 -1.98
C SER A 177 -17.83 -22.18 -0.82
N ILE A 178 -19.02 -22.76 -0.96
CA ILE A 178 -20.07 -22.74 0.09
C ILE A 178 -19.56 -23.38 1.39
N LEU A 179 -18.74 -24.43 1.29
CA LEU A 179 -18.19 -25.12 2.46
C LEU A 179 -17.22 -24.21 3.21
N GLU A 180 -16.30 -23.55 2.51
CA GLU A 180 -15.36 -22.61 3.11
C GLU A 180 -16.09 -21.43 3.74
N MET A 181 -17.11 -20.88 3.06
CA MET A 181 -17.93 -19.81 3.60
C MET A 181 -18.66 -20.19 4.90
N GLY A 182 -19.01 -21.45 5.08
CA GLY A 182 -19.65 -21.95 6.29
C GLY A 182 -18.75 -21.93 7.53
N GLU A 183 -17.44 -21.88 7.36
CA GLU A 183 -16.45 -21.86 8.45
C GLU A 183 -16.04 -20.43 8.85
N LEU A 184 -16.30 -19.44 7.98
CA LEU A 184 -15.93 -18.05 8.21
C LEU A 184 -16.93 -17.34 9.13
N ASN A 185 -16.43 -16.44 9.98
CA ASN A 185 -17.26 -15.51 10.73
C ASN A 185 -17.46 -14.22 9.93
N PRO A 186 -18.65 -13.89 9.40
CA PRO A 186 -18.86 -12.71 8.54
C PRO A 186 -18.53 -11.37 9.20
N ALA A 187 -18.49 -11.29 10.53
CA ALA A 187 -18.14 -10.07 11.25
C ALA A 187 -16.62 -9.83 11.30
N ILE A 188 -15.79 -10.87 11.22
CA ILE A 188 -14.33 -10.80 11.40
C ILE A 188 -13.58 -11.22 10.14
N ASP A 189 -14.07 -12.24 9.44
CA ASP A 189 -13.47 -12.85 8.27
C ASP A 189 -14.07 -12.26 6.97
N PHE A 190 -14.13 -10.93 6.90
CA PHE A 190 -14.69 -10.17 5.78
C PHE A 190 -13.61 -9.59 4.84
N LEU A 191 -12.34 -9.98 5.03
CA LEU A 191 -11.18 -9.55 4.25
C LEU A 191 -10.47 -10.76 3.60
N ASP A 192 -9.64 -10.50 2.59
CA ASP A 192 -8.83 -11.53 1.94
C ASP A 192 -7.59 -11.88 2.78
N VAL A 193 -7.27 -13.17 2.88
CA VAL A 193 -6.18 -13.70 3.71
C VAL A 193 -4.85 -13.59 2.95
N LEU A 194 -3.76 -13.21 3.61
CA LEU A 194 -2.44 -13.10 2.96
C LEU A 194 -1.90 -14.44 2.43
N SER A 195 -2.31 -15.56 3.02
CA SER A 195 -1.89 -16.88 2.58
C SER A 195 -2.48 -17.28 1.24
N ASP A 196 -3.55 -16.63 0.79
CA ASP A 196 -4.17 -16.85 -0.51
C ASP A 196 -3.43 -16.14 -1.66
N ASP A 197 -2.45 -15.28 -1.34
CA ASP A 197 -1.70 -14.49 -2.33
C ASP A 197 -0.97 -15.32 -3.38
N ILE A 198 -0.85 -14.72 -4.55
CA ILE A 198 -0.17 -15.28 -5.72
C ILE A 198 0.89 -14.27 -6.18
N PRO A 199 2.17 -14.68 -6.33
CA PRO A 199 2.69 -16.04 -6.13
C PRO A 199 2.73 -16.46 -4.66
N LYS A 200 2.68 -17.79 -4.41
CA LYS A 200 2.91 -18.32 -3.05
C LYS A 200 4.32 -17.98 -2.62
N GLY A 201 4.47 -17.48 -1.38
CA GLY A 201 5.74 -16.96 -0.89
C GLY A 201 5.92 -15.45 -1.08
N SER A 202 4.87 -14.71 -1.43
CA SER A 202 4.91 -13.23 -1.51
C SER A 202 5.18 -12.51 -0.19
N TRP A 203 5.13 -13.24 0.93
CA TRP A 203 5.33 -12.72 2.27
C TRP A 203 6.39 -13.53 3.02
N SER A 204 7.27 -12.82 3.72
CA SER A 204 8.17 -13.40 4.72
C SER A 204 7.63 -13.11 6.11
N LEU A 205 7.35 -14.16 6.90
CA LEU A 205 6.92 -14.07 8.30
C LEU A 205 8.07 -14.49 9.22
N GLN A 206 8.44 -13.63 10.16
CA GLN A 206 9.53 -13.88 11.10
C GLN A 206 9.18 -13.40 12.51
N PHE A 207 9.72 -14.09 13.51
CA PHE A 207 9.67 -13.63 14.90
C PHE A 207 10.97 -12.92 15.26
N GLU A 208 10.85 -11.71 15.78
CA GLU A 208 11.97 -10.86 16.20
C GLU A 208 11.89 -10.52 17.70
N CYS A 209 12.94 -9.86 18.22
CA CYS A 209 13.00 -9.40 19.61
C CYS A 209 12.81 -10.50 20.66
N ALA A 210 13.48 -11.65 20.49
CA ALA A 210 13.28 -12.86 21.30
C ALA A 210 11.84 -13.38 21.25
N SER A 211 11.29 -13.44 20.03
CA SER A 211 9.92 -13.89 19.72
C SER A 211 8.79 -13.06 20.32
N ARG A 212 9.08 -11.81 20.71
CA ARG A 212 8.09 -10.87 21.26
C ARG A 212 7.33 -10.09 20.20
N ALA A 213 7.83 -10.06 18.97
CA ALA A 213 7.17 -9.39 17.86
C ALA A 213 7.14 -10.31 16.64
N CYS A 214 5.99 -10.41 15.99
CA CYS A 214 5.86 -10.97 14.66
C CYS A 214 6.06 -9.86 13.63
N VAL A 215 6.89 -10.11 12.63
CA VAL A 215 7.21 -9.17 11.56
C VAL A 215 6.89 -9.84 10.23
N LEU A 216 6.06 -9.18 9.43
CA LEU A 216 5.75 -9.58 8.06
C LEU A 216 6.41 -8.59 7.10
N ARG A 217 7.05 -9.10 6.05
CA ARG A 217 7.66 -8.29 4.98
C ARG A 217 7.08 -8.70 3.64
N SER A 218 6.64 -7.73 2.85
CA SER A 218 6.19 -7.98 1.48
C SER A 218 7.39 -8.14 0.56
N LEU A 219 7.38 -9.19 -0.26
CA LEU A 219 8.36 -9.40 -1.33
C LEU A 219 7.87 -8.84 -2.68
N LEU A 220 6.58 -8.53 -2.78
CA LEU A 220 5.97 -7.86 -3.93
C LEU A 220 6.16 -6.34 -3.85
N TRP A 221 5.97 -5.76 -2.66
CA TRP A 221 6.21 -4.35 -2.37
C TRP A 221 7.40 -4.22 -1.43
N LEU A 222 8.60 -4.25 -2.02
CA LEU A 222 9.85 -4.13 -1.27
C LEU A 222 9.88 -2.80 -0.52
N GLY A 223 10.07 -2.89 0.79
CA GLY A 223 9.99 -1.75 1.70
C GLY A 223 8.79 -1.80 2.66
N LEU A 224 7.76 -2.61 2.37
CA LEU A 224 6.65 -2.79 3.31
C LEU A 224 7.02 -3.75 4.43
N THR A 225 6.93 -3.26 5.67
CA THR A 225 7.12 -4.04 6.89
C THR A 225 5.94 -3.84 7.82
N PHE A 226 5.27 -4.93 8.16
CA PHE A 226 4.23 -5.00 9.18
C PHE A 226 4.78 -5.58 10.47
N TYR A 227 4.30 -5.11 11.61
CA TYR A 227 4.59 -5.68 12.92
C TYR A 227 3.31 -5.96 13.71
N HIS A 228 3.37 -6.98 14.55
CA HIS A 228 2.37 -7.27 15.57
C HIS A 228 3.05 -7.77 16.84
N VAL A 229 2.62 -7.29 18.01
CA VAL A 229 3.05 -7.80 19.31
C VAL A 229 1.99 -8.80 19.80
N PRO A 230 2.28 -10.11 19.80
CA PRO A 230 1.31 -11.14 20.21
C PRO A 230 0.77 -10.87 21.62
N MET A 231 -0.46 -11.32 21.87
CA MET A 231 -1.19 -11.09 23.14
C MET A 231 -1.41 -9.61 23.49
N THR A 232 -1.27 -8.70 22.52
CA THR A 232 -1.62 -7.29 22.68
C THR A 232 -2.32 -6.77 21.42
N PRO A 233 -3.13 -5.69 21.49
CA PRO A 233 -3.69 -5.06 20.31
C PRO A 233 -2.67 -4.35 19.42
N GLN A 234 -1.39 -4.27 19.81
CA GLN A 234 -0.40 -3.44 19.11
C GLN A 234 -0.03 -4.09 17.77
N HIS A 235 -0.27 -3.34 16.70
CA HIS A 235 0.10 -3.71 15.34
C HIS A 235 0.18 -2.46 14.46
N GLY A 236 0.80 -2.60 13.31
CA GLY A 236 0.83 -1.57 12.28
C GLY A 236 1.79 -1.95 11.17
N TYR A 237 1.79 -1.18 10.09
CA TYR A 237 2.77 -1.32 9.03
C TYR A 237 3.36 0.02 8.63
N ILE A 238 4.56 -0.06 8.06
CA ILE A 238 5.26 1.04 7.46
C ILE A 238 5.79 0.61 6.10
N TYR A 239 5.69 1.50 5.12
CA TYR A 239 6.38 1.34 3.85
C TYR A 239 7.56 2.31 3.79
N ILE A 240 8.75 1.81 3.46
CA ILE A 240 9.92 2.64 3.17
C ILE A 240 10.56 2.13 1.88
N GLY A 241 10.41 2.88 0.79
CA GLY A 241 10.91 2.44 -0.52
C GLY A 241 10.74 3.47 -1.63
N ASP A 242 10.91 3.05 -2.88
CA ASP A 242 10.81 3.92 -4.06
C ASP A 242 9.43 3.83 -4.76
N GLY A 243 8.50 3.09 -4.18
CA GLY A 243 7.15 2.92 -4.71
C GLY A 243 7.08 2.01 -5.92
N THR A 244 8.09 1.16 -6.14
CA THR A 244 8.10 0.20 -7.25
C THR A 244 7.61 -1.19 -6.82
N LYS A 245 6.77 -1.78 -7.66
CA LYS A 245 6.27 -3.15 -7.49
C LYS A 245 7.25 -4.15 -8.11
N ASN A 246 7.59 -5.19 -7.38
CA ASN A 246 8.48 -6.26 -7.83
C ASN A 246 7.74 -7.24 -8.74
N LEU A 247 7.63 -6.91 -10.02
CA LEU A 247 6.98 -7.77 -11.02
C LEU A 247 7.79 -9.03 -11.36
N ASP A 248 9.08 -9.06 -11.00
CA ASP A 248 9.96 -10.20 -11.24
C ASP A 248 9.84 -11.30 -10.18
N LEU A 249 9.08 -11.06 -9.10
CA LEU A 249 8.92 -11.98 -7.99
C LEU A 249 8.59 -13.44 -8.41
N PRO A 250 7.70 -13.71 -9.38
CA PRO A 250 7.42 -15.09 -9.81
C PRO A 250 8.63 -15.84 -10.38
N PHE A 251 9.67 -15.14 -10.84
CA PHE A 251 10.90 -15.71 -11.37
C PHE A 251 12.02 -15.81 -10.32
N MET A 252 11.82 -15.20 -9.14
CA MET A 252 12.79 -15.18 -8.03
C MET A 252 12.52 -16.24 -6.96
N LEU A 253 11.31 -16.83 -6.95
CA LEU A 253 10.84 -17.82 -5.97
C LEU A 253 11.11 -19.26 -6.42
#